data_AF-A0A374W7Y8-F1
#
_entry.id   AF-A0A374W7Y8-F1
#
_cell.length_a   1.000
_cell.length_b   1.000
_cell.length_c   1.000
_cell.angle_alpha   90.00
_cell.angle_beta   90.00
_cell.angle_gamma   90.00
#
_symmetry.space_group_name_H-M   'P 1'
#
loop_
_entity.id
_entity.type
_entity.pdbx_description
1 polymer ?
#
loop_
_entity_poly.entity_id
_entity_poly.type
_entity_poly.pdbx_seq_one_letter_code
_entity_poly.pdbx_strand_id
1 'polypeptide(L)'
;MKMKNFTMLLAALSVGTFANAQDPVLNNPVKDGHMIIQWDYANGKFAEDVNFEIDETFVYALDITGTPLVDWIASAPAGITRSVGCTFWTNYSDQGTCDARLIKIKGNIYGATFNLKQFIKTRALEPMLGLQEDGSYLATVAGTVTEVYCNVFGFGWEGVEWGKEWWQLAMPVAVSTVTLPYTGTKTGDEFYKNDYDDSNFFPGGFNDWQGYAAPGVVPTAIGSKTVSSSPVVGYEYYNMVGQKLAVAPVKGLYIERIVRADGTSESNKILN
;
A
#
# COMPACT_ATOMS: atom_id res chain seq x y z
N MET A 1 -4.01 51.59 68.91
CA MET A 1 -4.46 50.56 67.95
C MET A 1 -3.54 50.58 66.74
N LYS A 2 -2.63 49.61 66.60
CA LYS A 2 -1.73 49.50 65.44
C LYS A 2 -2.30 48.46 64.49
N MET A 3 -2.74 48.86 63.31
CA MET A 3 -3.06 47.92 62.22
C MET A 3 -1.73 47.44 61.60
N LYS A 4 -1.59 46.12 61.47
CA LYS A 4 -0.47 45.47 60.77
C LYS A 4 -0.74 45.55 59.27
N ASN A 5 0.16 46.19 58.52
CA ASN A 5 0.13 46.17 57.06
C ASN A 5 0.62 44.81 56.58
N PHE A 6 -0.29 43.98 56.07
CA PHE A 6 0.05 42.78 55.31
C PHE A 6 0.53 43.22 53.92
N THR A 7 1.80 42.97 53.63
CA THR A 7 2.37 43.14 52.30
C THR A 7 2.15 41.82 51.55
N MET A 8 1.23 41.77 50.59
CA MET A 8 1.15 40.66 49.63
C MET A 8 2.27 40.82 48.61
N LEU A 9 3.16 39.84 48.55
CA LEU A 9 4.15 39.68 47.50
C LEU A 9 3.41 39.24 46.23
N LEU A 10 3.42 40.09 45.20
CA LEU A 10 2.87 39.78 43.88
C LEU A 10 3.82 38.77 43.20
N ALA A 11 3.51 37.48 43.30
CA ALA A 11 4.13 36.48 42.44
C ALA A 11 3.59 36.68 41.03
N ALA A 12 4.43 37.17 40.13
CA ALA A 12 4.15 37.20 38.71
C ALA A 12 3.94 35.75 38.24
N LEU A 13 2.67 35.38 38.04
CA LEU A 13 2.27 34.21 37.29
C LEU A 13 2.84 34.37 35.88
N SER A 14 3.99 33.75 35.64
CA SER A 14 4.39 33.31 34.32
C SER A 14 3.28 32.37 33.84
N VAL A 15 2.34 32.91 33.07
CA VAL A 15 1.44 32.13 32.22
C VAL A 15 2.35 31.52 31.17
N GLY A 16 3.01 30.42 31.55
CA GLY A 16 3.55 29.49 30.59
C GLY A 16 2.37 29.06 29.75
N THR A 17 2.31 29.53 28.52
CA THR A 17 1.50 28.93 27.48
C THR A 17 1.95 27.47 27.41
N PHE A 18 1.22 26.58 28.07
CA PHE A 18 1.18 25.20 27.67
C PHE A 18 0.62 25.23 26.26
N ALA A 19 1.51 25.29 25.27
CA ALA A 19 1.20 24.73 23.97
C ALA A 19 0.83 23.29 24.28
N ASN A 20 -0.46 22.98 24.23
CA ASN A 20 -0.89 21.59 24.18
C ASN A 20 -0.10 21.00 23.01
N ALA A 21 0.84 20.09 23.30
CA ALA A 21 1.45 19.28 22.28
C ALA A 21 0.29 18.49 21.66
N GLN A 22 -0.26 18.99 20.55
CA GLN A 22 -1.12 18.19 19.71
C GLN A 22 -0.27 16.98 19.31
N ASP A 23 -0.82 15.79 19.50
CA ASP A 23 -0.18 14.58 18.98
C ASP A 23 0.21 14.83 17.52
N PRO A 24 1.40 14.42 17.08
CA PRO A 24 1.83 14.69 15.72
C PRO A 24 0.77 14.14 14.76
N VAL A 25 0.22 15.02 13.92
CA VAL A 25 -0.77 14.68 12.89
C VAL A 25 -0.04 14.66 11.55
N LEU A 26 -0.39 13.70 10.70
CA LEU A 26 0.12 13.67 9.33
C LEU A 26 -0.40 14.87 8.53
N ASN A 27 0.39 15.34 7.57
CA ASN A 27 0.10 16.53 6.79
C ASN A 27 -0.76 16.24 5.54
N ASN A 28 -1.38 15.07 5.46
CA ASN A 28 -2.33 14.77 4.39
C ASN A 28 -3.52 15.77 4.42
N PRO A 29 -4.13 16.07 3.26
CA PRO A 29 -5.41 16.76 3.23
C PRO A 29 -6.48 16.00 4.03
N VAL A 30 -7.38 16.73 4.67
CA VAL A 30 -8.53 16.19 5.40
C VAL A 30 -9.81 16.74 4.78
N LYS A 31 -10.79 15.87 4.56
CA LYS A 31 -12.13 16.23 4.10
C LYS A 31 -13.16 15.47 4.91
N ASP A 32 -14.18 16.17 5.39
CA ASP A 32 -15.27 15.58 6.19
C ASP A 32 -14.80 14.74 7.39
N GLY A 33 -13.68 15.14 8.02
CA GLY A 33 -13.09 14.45 9.17
C GLY A 33 -12.21 13.24 8.82
N HIS A 34 -12.06 12.93 7.53
CA HIS A 34 -11.28 11.81 7.03
C HIS A 34 -10.08 12.27 6.21
N MET A 35 -8.96 11.59 6.36
CA MET A 35 -7.76 11.88 5.58
C MET A 35 -7.91 11.41 4.13
N ILE A 36 -7.42 12.23 3.20
CA ILE A 36 -7.24 11.83 1.82
C ILE A 36 -5.91 11.11 1.70
N ILE A 37 -6.00 9.80 1.43
CA ILE A 37 -4.85 8.90 1.33
C ILE A 37 -4.49 8.52 -0.11
N GLN A 38 -5.33 8.87 -1.09
CA GLN A 38 -5.09 8.53 -2.48
C GLN A 38 -4.15 9.56 -3.12
N TRP A 39 -3.04 9.08 -3.68
CA TRP A 39 -2.09 9.89 -4.45
C TRP A 39 -2.41 9.83 -5.94
N ASP A 40 -2.60 11.00 -6.55
CA ASP A 40 -2.71 11.14 -7.99
C ASP A 40 -1.32 11.27 -8.60
N TYR A 41 -0.83 10.14 -9.12
CA TYR A 41 0.48 10.09 -9.77
C TYR A 41 0.57 10.95 -11.03
N ALA A 42 -0.52 11.13 -11.78
CA ALA A 42 -0.51 11.90 -13.02
C ALA A 42 -0.34 13.39 -12.75
N ASN A 43 -0.97 13.89 -11.68
CA ASN A 43 -0.92 15.30 -11.30
C ASN A 43 0.11 15.61 -10.19
N GLY A 44 0.72 14.59 -9.59
CA GLY A 44 1.76 14.75 -8.57
C GLY A 44 1.27 15.44 -7.29
N LYS A 45 0.02 15.15 -6.90
CA LYS A 45 -0.68 15.69 -5.72
C LYS A 45 -1.57 14.60 -5.08
N PHE A 46 -2.04 14.84 -3.86
CA PHE A 46 -3.15 14.05 -3.31
C PHE A 46 -4.42 14.29 -4.14
N ALA A 47 -5.29 13.29 -4.20
CA ALA A 47 -6.62 13.42 -4.78
C ALA A 47 -7.41 14.53 -4.07
N GLU A 48 -8.43 15.06 -4.75
CA GLU A 48 -9.30 16.10 -4.18
C GLU A 48 -10.37 15.51 -3.24
N ASP A 49 -10.61 14.20 -3.34
CA ASP A 49 -11.60 13.47 -2.56
C ASP A 49 -11.21 12.00 -2.38
N VAL A 50 -11.88 11.31 -1.47
CA VAL A 50 -11.91 9.85 -1.41
C VAL A 50 -12.60 9.34 -2.68
N ASN A 51 -11.89 8.55 -3.48
CA ASN A 51 -12.43 8.12 -4.77
C ASN A 51 -12.20 6.63 -5.07
N PHE A 52 -12.02 5.80 -4.04
CA PHE A 52 -11.74 4.37 -4.19
C PHE A 52 -12.74 3.45 -3.47
N GLU A 53 -13.02 2.29 -4.04
CA GLU A 53 -13.71 1.17 -3.35
C GLU A 53 -12.69 0.20 -2.72
N ILE A 54 -13.14 -0.67 -1.80
CA ILE A 54 -12.24 -1.54 -1.01
C ILE A 54 -11.40 -2.51 -1.85
N ASP A 55 -11.86 -2.81 -3.07
CA ASP A 55 -11.19 -3.67 -4.03
C ASP A 55 -10.80 -2.96 -5.32
N GLU A 56 -10.70 -1.63 -5.28
CA GLU A 56 -10.00 -0.84 -6.29
C GLU A 56 -8.49 -0.89 -6.05
N THR A 57 -7.72 -0.86 -7.14
CA THR A 57 -6.29 -0.63 -7.06
C THR A 57 -6.00 0.87 -7.06
N PHE A 58 -5.34 1.37 -6.02
CA PHE A 58 -4.99 2.78 -5.89
C PHE A 58 -3.62 2.95 -5.24
N VAL A 59 -3.08 4.18 -5.29
CA VAL A 59 -1.84 4.52 -4.58
C VAL A 59 -2.19 5.17 -3.26
N TYR A 60 -1.89 4.46 -2.17
CA TYR A 60 -1.90 4.99 -0.82
C TYR A 60 -0.66 5.83 -0.58
N ALA A 61 -0.82 7.01 0.02
CA ALA A 61 0.31 7.86 0.40
C ALA A 61 0.04 8.63 1.69
N LEU A 62 1.12 8.92 2.41
CA LEU A 62 1.15 9.72 3.62
C LEU A 62 2.18 10.84 3.48
N ASP A 63 1.81 12.04 3.90
CA ASP A 63 2.72 13.16 4.05
C ASP A 63 3.16 13.26 5.51
N ILE A 64 4.41 12.88 5.78
CA ILE A 64 4.96 12.91 7.14
C ILE A 64 5.52 14.28 7.53
N THR A 65 5.34 15.32 6.72
CA THR A 65 5.81 16.68 7.03
C THR A 65 5.30 17.13 8.40
N GLY A 66 6.19 17.72 9.21
CA GLY A 66 5.86 18.17 10.56
C GLY A 66 5.86 17.08 11.63
N THR A 67 6.10 15.82 11.26
CA THR A 67 6.24 14.70 12.21
C THR A 67 7.71 14.41 12.56
N PRO A 68 8.00 13.80 13.72
CA PRO A 68 9.35 13.34 14.07
C PRO A 68 9.96 12.33 13.09
N LEU A 69 9.15 11.70 12.24
CA LEU A 69 9.61 10.73 11.24
C LEU A 69 10.50 11.38 10.18
N VAL A 70 10.33 12.68 9.88
CA VAL A 70 11.16 13.39 8.88
C VAL A 70 12.63 13.34 9.28
N ASP A 71 12.93 13.78 10.50
CA ASP A 71 14.31 13.83 11.00
C ASP A 71 14.86 12.44 11.31
N TRP A 72 14.00 11.52 11.78
CA TRP A 72 14.40 10.15 12.07
C TRP A 72 14.80 9.39 10.80
N ILE A 73 14.04 9.53 9.70
CA ILE A 73 14.40 8.92 8.42
C ILE A 73 15.68 9.56 7.87
N ALA A 74 15.83 10.88 7.96
CA ALA A 74 17.01 11.59 7.46
C ALA A 74 18.30 11.24 8.24
N SER A 75 18.17 10.81 9.49
CA SER A 75 19.28 10.43 10.38
C SER A 75 19.60 8.93 10.37
N ALA A 76 19.23 8.21 9.30
CA ALA A 76 19.52 6.80 9.14
C ALA A 76 21.03 6.50 9.31
N PRO A 77 21.42 5.55 10.17
CA PRO A 77 22.81 5.09 10.28
C PRO A 77 23.33 4.52 8.96
N ALA A 78 24.65 4.59 8.74
CA ALA A 78 25.26 3.96 7.58
C ALA A 78 24.94 2.45 7.53
N GLY A 79 24.51 1.95 6.37
CA GLY A 79 24.10 0.56 6.17
C GLY A 79 22.61 0.29 6.42
N ILE A 80 21.92 1.16 7.18
CA ILE A 80 20.48 1.05 7.41
C ILE A 80 19.76 2.00 6.46
N THR A 81 18.72 1.48 5.80
CA THR A 81 17.77 2.34 5.10
C THR A 81 16.51 2.46 5.96
N ARG A 82 16.01 3.69 6.13
CA ARG A 82 14.78 4.00 6.88
C ARG A 82 13.66 4.46 5.95
N SER A 83 12.43 4.18 6.35
CA SER A 83 11.21 4.58 5.68
C SER A 83 10.03 4.62 6.64
N VAL A 84 8.82 4.71 6.09
CA VAL A 84 7.58 4.72 6.87
C VAL A 84 6.96 3.32 6.83
N GLY A 85 6.53 2.83 7.98
CA GLY A 85 5.69 1.65 8.13
C GLY A 85 4.28 2.08 8.52
N CYS A 86 3.31 1.27 8.12
CA CYS A 86 1.92 1.48 8.42
C CYS A 86 1.24 0.15 8.76
N THR A 87 0.41 0.15 9.78
CA THR A 87 -0.38 -1.01 10.20
C THR A 87 -1.83 -0.60 10.23
N PHE A 88 -2.63 -1.19 9.35
CA PHE A 88 -4.03 -0.82 9.23
C PHE A 88 -4.98 -1.92 9.71
N TRP A 89 -6.17 -1.46 10.10
CA TRP A 89 -7.34 -2.27 10.45
C TRP A 89 -8.61 -1.58 9.92
N THR A 90 -9.77 -2.22 10.04
CA THR A 90 -11.04 -1.63 9.59
C THR A 90 -12.06 -1.54 10.72
N ASN A 91 -13.19 -0.90 10.46
CA ASN A 91 -14.34 -0.89 11.37
C ASN A 91 -14.96 -2.28 11.62
N TYR A 92 -14.56 -3.32 10.89
CA TYR A 92 -15.05 -4.69 11.12
C TYR A 92 -14.21 -5.44 12.14
N SER A 93 -12.90 -5.18 12.20
CA SER A 93 -12.00 -5.89 13.08
C SER A 93 -10.66 -5.16 13.23
N ASP A 94 -10.13 -5.19 14.46
CA ASP A 94 -8.74 -4.86 14.80
C ASP A 94 -7.86 -6.11 14.96
N GLN A 95 -8.39 -7.30 14.59
CA GLN A 95 -7.68 -8.56 14.73
C GLN A 95 -6.59 -8.69 13.66
N GLY A 96 -5.34 -8.70 14.13
CA GLY A 96 -4.15 -8.88 13.30
C GLY A 96 -3.71 -7.60 12.61
N THR A 97 -2.40 -7.49 12.37
CA THR A 97 -1.80 -6.29 11.78
C THR A 97 -1.47 -6.53 10.31
N CYS A 98 -2.14 -5.81 9.41
CA CYS A 98 -1.67 -5.69 8.04
C CYS A 98 -0.51 -4.70 7.99
N ASP A 99 0.68 -5.19 8.31
CA ASP A 99 1.89 -4.41 8.29
C ASP A 99 2.34 -4.19 6.84
N ALA A 100 2.49 -2.93 6.48
CA ALA A 100 3.00 -2.52 5.19
C ALA A 100 4.09 -1.48 5.35
N ARG A 101 4.99 -1.48 4.37
CA ARG A 101 6.02 -0.49 4.19
C ARG A 101 5.57 0.51 3.12
N LEU A 102 5.90 1.77 3.34
CA LEU A 102 5.72 2.82 2.35
C LEU A 102 7.10 3.26 1.88
N ILE A 103 7.26 3.57 0.59
CA ILE A 103 8.51 4.12 0.05
C ILE A 103 8.29 5.52 -0.48
N LYS A 104 9.38 6.29 -0.52
CA LYS A 104 9.35 7.70 -0.88
C LYS A 104 8.83 7.88 -2.30
N ILE A 105 7.77 8.68 -2.44
CA ILE A 105 7.21 9.14 -3.71
C ILE A 105 7.85 10.49 -4.09
N LYS A 106 7.71 11.50 -3.22
CA LYS A 106 8.15 12.88 -3.47
C LYS A 106 8.30 13.65 -2.17
N GLY A 107 9.42 14.35 -1.96
CA GLY A 107 9.61 15.14 -0.73
C GLY A 107 9.49 14.29 0.54
N ASN A 108 8.52 14.62 1.40
CA ASN A 108 8.17 13.86 2.61
C ASN A 108 6.95 12.95 2.41
N ILE A 109 6.59 12.64 1.16
CA ILE A 109 5.45 11.80 0.82
C ILE A 109 5.94 10.39 0.57
N TYR A 110 5.38 9.43 1.30
CA TYR A 110 5.70 8.01 1.23
C TYR A 110 4.43 7.24 0.91
N GLY A 111 4.51 6.19 0.09
CA GLY A 111 3.34 5.42 -0.27
C GLY A 111 3.63 4.03 -0.83
N ALA A 112 2.55 3.37 -1.21
CA ALA A 112 2.51 2.06 -1.85
C ALA A 112 1.25 1.94 -2.72
N THR A 113 1.28 1.05 -3.71
CA THR A 113 0.08 0.67 -4.45
C THR A 113 -0.63 -0.44 -3.68
N PHE A 114 -1.93 -0.27 -3.43
CA PHE A 114 -2.75 -1.27 -2.76
C PHE A 114 -3.99 -1.64 -3.57
N ASN A 115 -4.39 -2.90 -3.44
CA ASN A 115 -5.77 -3.34 -3.43
C ASN A 115 -6.04 -3.89 -2.02
N LEU A 116 -6.81 -3.16 -1.20
CA LEU A 116 -6.94 -3.46 0.22
C LEU A 116 -7.59 -4.82 0.46
N LYS A 117 -8.65 -5.17 -0.27
CA LYS A 117 -9.28 -6.50 -0.18
C LYS A 117 -8.30 -7.62 -0.49
N GLN A 118 -7.57 -7.54 -1.60
CA GLN A 118 -6.57 -8.57 -1.97
C GLN A 118 -5.47 -8.68 -0.92
N PHE A 119 -4.97 -7.55 -0.42
CA PHE A 119 -3.90 -7.55 0.56
C PHE A 119 -4.35 -8.13 1.90
N ILE A 120 -5.55 -7.77 2.38
CA ILE A 120 -6.14 -8.34 3.60
C ILE A 120 -6.33 -9.85 3.48
N LYS A 121 -6.83 -10.33 2.34
CA LYS A 121 -6.99 -11.77 2.08
C LYS A 121 -5.66 -12.50 2.07
N THR A 122 -4.65 -11.94 1.39
CA THR A 122 -3.29 -12.50 1.35
C THR A 122 -2.69 -12.64 2.75
N ARG A 123 -3.03 -11.71 3.65
CA ARG A 123 -2.58 -11.72 5.05
C ARG A 123 -3.38 -12.68 5.95
N ALA A 124 -4.39 -13.37 5.42
CA ALA A 124 -5.35 -14.19 6.17
C ALA A 124 -6.06 -13.41 7.29
N LEU A 125 -6.38 -12.13 7.03
CA LEU A 125 -7.04 -11.21 7.98
C LEU A 125 -8.46 -10.87 7.53
N GLU A 126 -9.16 -11.84 6.93
CA GLU A 126 -10.52 -11.70 6.40
C GLU A 126 -11.59 -11.16 7.37
N PRO A 127 -11.48 -11.31 8.71
CA PRO A 127 -12.34 -10.58 9.64
C PRO A 127 -12.34 -9.05 9.43
N MET A 128 -11.24 -8.47 8.93
CA MET A 128 -11.17 -7.05 8.56
C MET A 128 -12.02 -6.68 7.33
N LEU A 129 -12.58 -7.65 6.60
CA LEU A 129 -13.54 -7.42 5.53
C LEU A 129 -14.99 -7.65 6.00
N GLY A 130 -15.18 -8.00 7.28
CA GLY A 130 -16.47 -8.43 7.81
C GLY A 130 -16.91 -9.75 7.20
N LEU A 131 -16.04 -10.77 7.26
CA LEU A 131 -16.31 -12.13 6.81
C LEU A 131 -17.58 -12.69 7.48
N GLN A 132 -18.48 -13.21 6.65
CA GLN A 132 -19.74 -13.83 7.05
C GLN A 132 -19.66 -15.36 7.04
N GLU A 133 -20.64 -16.02 7.67
CA GLU A 133 -20.73 -17.50 7.72
C GLU A 133 -20.81 -18.15 6.34
N ASP A 134 -21.37 -17.44 5.35
CA ASP A 134 -21.52 -17.91 3.97
C ASP A 134 -20.27 -17.68 3.10
N GLY A 135 -19.20 -17.12 3.68
CA GLY A 135 -17.95 -16.78 2.99
C GLY A 135 -17.98 -15.45 2.25
N SER A 136 -19.07 -14.67 2.33
CA SER A 136 -19.13 -13.31 1.78
C SER A 136 -18.49 -12.27 2.72
N TYR A 137 -18.24 -11.06 2.20
CA TYR A 137 -17.66 -9.97 2.98
C TYR A 137 -18.59 -8.76 3.03
N LEU A 138 -18.86 -8.24 4.23
CA LEU A 138 -19.64 -7.01 4.42
C LEU A 138 -19.08 -5.82 3.63
N ALA A 139 -17.75 -5.69 3.56
CA ALA A 139 -17.09 -4.62 2.81
C ALA A 139 -17.46 -4.58 1.31
N THR A 140 -18.04 -5.67 0.79
CA THR A 140 -18.45 -5.83 -0.62
C THR A 140 -19.98 -5.87 -0.80
N VAL A 141 -20.74 -5.46 0.22
CA VAL A 141 -22.19 -5.30 0.12
C VAL A 141 -22.51 -3.92 -0.47
N ALA A 142 -23.46 -3.87 -1.41
CA ALA A 142 -23.81 -2.62 -2.08
C ALA A 142 -24.24 -1.52 -1.08
N GLY A 143 -23.65 -0.33 -1.22
CA GLY A 143 -23.88 0.82 -0.36
C GLY A 143 -23.02 0.87 0.92
N THR A 144 -22.21 -0.16 1.17
CA THR A 144 -21.35 -0.21 2.37
C THR A 144 -20.14 0.71 2.24
N VAL A 145 -19.90 1.53 3.26
CA VAL A 145 -18.65 2.28 3.45
C VAL A 145 -17.76 1.53 4.43
N THR A 146 -16.50 1.29 4.07
CA THR A 146 -15.50 0.71 4.97
C THR A 146 -14.65 1.84 5.54
N GLU A 147 -14.53 1.91 6.87
CA GLU A 147 -13.58 2.80 7.51
C GLU A 147 -12.26 2.07 7.68
N VAL A 148 -11.16 2.75 7.34
CA VAL A 148 -9.81 2.23 7.42
C VAL A 148 -9.02 3.10 8.39
N TYR A 149 -8.44 2.46 9.39
CA TYR A 149 -7.62 3.10 10.39
C TYR A 149 -6.19 2.61 10.25
N CYS A 150 -5.21 3.45 10.62
CA CYS A 150 -3.82 3.05 10.55
C CYS A 150 -2.97 3.69 11.65
N ASN A 151 -2.10 2.88 12.25
CA ASN A 151 -0.94 3.36 12.99
C ASN A 151 0.23 3.57 12.04
N VAL A 152 0.99 4.64 12.25
CA VAL A 152 2.12 5.01 11.40
C VAL A 152 3.38 5.08 12.24
N PHE A 153 4.46 4.53 11.73
CA PHE A 153 5.71 4.37 12.47
C PHE A 153 6.91 4.41 11.52
N GLY A 154 8.09 4.56 12.11
CA GLY A 154 9.38 4.42 11.46
C GLY A 154 9.74 2.95 11.27
N PHE A 155 10.18 2.63 10.05
CA PHE A 155 10.63 1.32 9.62
C PHE A 155 12.05 1.39 9.08
N GLY A 156 12.91 0.41 9.38
CA GLY A 156 14.28 0.33 8.87
C GLY A 156 14.74 -1.11 8.59
N TRP A 157 15.61 -1.26 7.59
CA TRP A 157 16.17 -2.54 7.15
C TRP A 157 17.64 -2.42 6.75
N GLU A 158 18.35 -3.55 6.75
CA GLU A 158 19.73 -3.67 6.30
C GLU A 158 19.87 -4.92 5.42
N GLY A 159 20.32 -4.76 4.17
CA GLY A 159 20.43 -5.87 3.23
C GLY A 159 19.09 -6.59 3.04
N VAL A 160 19.03 -7.89 3.38
CA VAL A 160 17.82 -8.73 3.36
C VAL A 160 17.14 -8.85 4.73
N GLU A 161 17.73 -8.29 5.78
CA GLU A 161 17.16 -8.27 7.12
C GLU A 161 16.14 -7.14 7.20
N TRP A 162 14.89 -7.50 6.91
CA TRP A 162 13.74 -6.62 7.05
C TRP A 162 13.41 -6.43 8.53
N GLY A 163 13.14 -5.19 8.96
CA GLY A 163 12.68 -4.91 10.32
C GLY A 163 13.76 -4.77 11.39
N LYS A 164 15.01 -4.49 11.01
CA LYS A 164 16.08 -4.13 11.95
C LYS A 164 15.67 -2.97 12.88
N GLU A 165 14.87 -2.06 12.37
CA GLU A 165 14.20 -1.03 13.15
C GLU A 165 12.70 -1.09 12.87
N TRP A 166 11.93 -1.62 13.82
CA TRP A 166 10.48 -1.76 13.68
C TRP A 166 9.75 -0.97 14.79
N TRP A 167 8.55 -0.48 14.50
CA TRP A 167 7.71 0.33 15.41
C TRP A 167 8.39 1.57 16.01
N GLN A 168 9.36 2.18 15.32
CA GLN A 168 10.02 3.38 15.86
C GLN A 168 9.08 4.58 15.78
N LEU A 169 9.04 5.43 16.81
CA LEU A 169 8.21 6.65 16.81
C LEU A 169 6.74 6.37 16.42
N ALA A 170 6.18 5.27 16.93
CA ALA A 170 4.80 4.89 16.63
C ALA A 170 3.83 6.01 17.02
N MET A 171 3.08 6.48 16.03
CA MET A 171 2.09 7.54 16.18
C MET A 171 0.73 6.88 16.45
N PRO A 172 0.02 7.28 17.52
CA PRO A 172 -1.31 6.76 17.80
C PRO A 172 -2.26 7.14 16.67
N VAL A 173 -2.91 6.15 16.04
CA VAL A 173 -3.89 6.25 14.94
C VAL A 173 -3.70 7.51 14.09
N ALA A 174 -2.62 7.54 13.31
CA ALA A 174 -2.29 8.72 12.51
C ALA A 174 -3.15 8.83 11.24
N VAL A 175 -3.85 7.76 10.84
CA VAL A 175 -4.72 7.73 9.68
C VAL A 175 -6.10 7.23 10.06
N SER A 176 -7.11 8.01 9.69
CA SER A 176 -8.51 7.60 9.63
C SER A 176 -9.07 8.06 8.29
N THR A 177 -9.54 7.11 7.49
CA THR A 177 -10.10 7.38 6.17
C THR A 177 -11.26 6.43 5.89
N VAL A 178 -11.95 6.66 4.79
CA VAL A 178 -13.10 5.86 4.36
C VAL A 178 -12.96 5.48 2.90
N THR A 179 -13.63 4.40 2.49
CA THR A 179 -13.87 4.10 1.08
C THR A 179 -15.09 4.88 0.56
N LEU A 180 -15.30 4.88 -0.75
CA LEU A 180 -16.62 5.13 -1.30
C LEU A 180 -17.61 4.04 -0.87
N PRO A 181 -18.93 4.32 -0.88
CA PRO A 181 -19.95 3.28 -0.80
C PRO A 181 -19.74 2.24 -1.90
N TYR A 182 -19.67 0.97 -1.52
CA TYR A 182 -19.37 -0.09 -2.46
C TYR A 182 -20.47 -0.22 -3.52
N THR A 183 -20.05 -0.28 -4.79
CA THR A 183 -20.95 -0.50 -5.93
C THR A 183 -20.52 -1.69 -6.77
N GLY A 184 -19.25 -2.13 -6.64
CA GLY A 184 -18.62 -3.13 -7.49
C GLY A 184 -18.25 -2.61 -8.88
N THR A 185 -18.41 -1.31 -9.14
CA THR A 185 -18.06 -0.70 -10.44
C THR A 185 -16.62 -0.21 -10.50
N LYS A 186 -15.96 -0.08 -9.34
CA LYS A 186 -14.58 0.35 -9.21
C LYS A 186 -13.72 -0.77 -8.62
N THR A 187 -13.58 -1.85 -9.38
CA THR A 187 -12.72 -2.97 -9.02
C THR A 187 -11.39 -2.84 -9.76
N GLY A 188 -10.30 -3.30 -9.12
CA GLY A 188 -8.97 -3.39 -9.71
C GLY A 188 -8.59 -4.83 -10.05
N ASP A 189 -7.80 -5.00 -11.11
CA ASP A 189 -7.21 -6.30 -11.45
C ASP A 189 -6.35 -6.83 -10.30
N GLU A 190 -6.29 -8.17 -10.19
CA GLU A 190 -5.34 -8.83 -9.28
C GLU A 190 -3.91 -8.57 -9.71
N PHE A 191 -3.04 -8.32 -8.73
CA PHE A 191 -1.62 -8.18 -8.97
C PHE A 191 -0.82 -8.77 -7.83
N TYR A 192 0.33 -9.33 -8.18
CA TYR A 192 1.26 -9.94 -7.26
C TYR A 192 2.47 -9.04 -7.13
N LYS A 193 3.09 -9.06 -5.95
CA LYS A 193 4.32 -8.31 -5.71
C LYS A 193 5.42 -8.71 -6.70
N ASN A 194 5.56 -10.01 -6.99
CA ASN A 194 6.56 -10.53 -7.92
C ASN A 194 6.28 -10.23 -9.41
N ASP A 195 5.14 -9.63 -9.75
CA ASP A 195 4.92 -9.08 -11.09
C ASP A 195 5.85 -7.89 -11.38
N TYR A 196 6.45 -7.31 -10.33
CA TYR A 196 7.30 -6.13 -10.39
C TYR A 196 8.72 -6.44 -9.88
N ASP A 197 9.72 -5.85 -10.52
CA ASP A 197 11.09 -5.85 -10.01
C ASP A 197 11.23 -4.81 -8.89
N ASP A 198 10.81 -5.20 -7.69
CA ASP A 198 10.73 -4.33 -6.51
C ASP A 198 11.73 -4.72 -5.41
N SER A 199 12.95 -5.15 -5.79
CA SER A 199 13.99 -5.63 -4.86
C SER A 199 14.26 -4.71 -3.65
N ASN A 200 13.93 -3.42 -3.77
CA ASN A 200 14.10 -2.41 -2.72
C ASN A 200 12.86 -2.21 -1.83
N PHE A 201 11.67 -2.69 -2.19
CA PHE A 201 10.42 -2.50 -1.45
C PHE A 201 10.26 -3.55 -0.34
N PHE A 202 10.63 -4.80 -0.58
CA PHE A 202 10.95 -5.80 0.44
C PHE A 202 12.01 -6.77 -0.09
N PRO A 203 13.29 -6.62 0.31
CA PRO A 203 14.34 -7.56 -0.07
C PRO A 203 14.17 -8.89 0.68
N GLY A 204 13.64 -9.91 -0.01
CA GLY A 204 13.47 -11.28 0.51
C GLY A 204 12.15 -11.52 1.24
N GLY A 205 11.64 -12.78 1.15
CA GLY A 205 10.33 -13.20 1.67
C GLY A 205 9.15 -12.51 1.00
N PHE A 206 7.97 -13.14 0.94
CA PHE A 206 6.71 -12.47 0.54
C PHE A 206 6.51 -12.14 -0.95
N ASN A 207 7.21 -12.82 -1.85
CA ASN A 207 7.05 -12.65 -3.31
C ASN A 207 5.63 -13.00 -3.81
N ASP A 208 4.91 -13.83 -3.06
CA ASP A 208 3.56 -14.31 -3.35
C ASP A 208 2.46 -13.39 -2.83
N TRP A 209 2.80 -12.27 -2.17
CA TRP A 209 1.79 -11.34 -1.68
C TRP A 209 1.04 -10.65 -2.81
N GLN A 210 -0.29 -10.52 -2.65
CA GLN A 210 -1.16 -9.86 -3.62
C GLN A 210 -1.65 -8.50 -3.10
N GLY A 211 -2.07 -7.65 -4.03
CA GLY A 211 -2.71 -6.38 -3.70
C GLY A 211 -1.78 -5.38 -3.03
N TYR A 212 -0.46 -5.56 -3.12
CA TYR A 212 0.51 -4.68 -2.49
C TYR A 212 1.84 -4.65 -3.24
N ALA A 213 2.29 -3.45 -3.61
CA ALA A 213 3.51 -3.24 -4.40
C ALA A 213 4.05 -1.81 -4.23
N ALA A 214 5.22 -1.55 -4.82
CA ALA A 214 5.81 -0.22 -4.90
C ALA A 214 4.80 0.82 -5.46
N PRO A 215 4.82 2.07 -4.99
CA PRO A 215 3.82 3.05 -5.37
C PRO A 215 3.94 3.40 -6.86
N GLY A 216 2.78 3.52 -7.51
CA GLY A 216 2.70 3.90 -8.92
C GLY A 216 2.84 2.74 -9.89
N VAL A 217 2.99 1.51 -9.40
CA VAL A 217 2.80 0.34 -10.27
C VAL A 217 1.35 0.30 -10.76
N VAL A 218 1.19 -0.07 -12.02
CA VAL A 218 -0.09 -0.33 -12.64
C VAL A 218 -0.22 -1.84 -12.77
N PRO A 219 -1.29 -2.47 -12.24
CA PRO A 219 -1.61 -3.86 -12.55
C PRO A 219 -1.55 -4.11 -14.05
N THR A 220 -0.58 -4.92 -14.47
CA THR A 220 -0.43 -5.34 -15.87
C THR A 220 -0.78 -6.81 -16.05
N ALA A 221 -1.36 -7.43 -15.02
CA ALA A 221 -1.72 -8.83 -15.05
C ALA A 221 -2.64 -9.11 -16.25
N ILE A 222 -2.23 -10.04 -17.10
CA ILE A 222 -3.16 -10.68 -18.04
C ILE A 222 -4.04 -11.55 -17.15
N GLY A 223 -5.19 -11.01 -16.74
CA GLY A 223 -6.03 -11.49 -15.61
C GLY A 223 -6.53 -12.93 -15.68
N SER A 224 -6.32 -13.62 -16.79
CA SER A 224 -6.25 -15.08 -16.85
C SER A 224 -5.83 -15.47 -18.26
N LYS A 225 -4.95 -16.45 -18.38
CA LYS A 225 -4.79 -17.14 -19.65
C LYS A 225 -5.89 -18.19 -19.72
N THR A 226 -6.91 -17.96 -20.55
CA THR A 226 -7.81 -19.04 -20.92
C THR A 226 -7.01 -20.03 -21.76
N VAL A 227 -6.45 -21.05 -21.10
CA VAL A 227 -5.75 -22.13 -21.76
C VAL A 227 -6.79 -23.16 -22.15
N SER A 228 -6.99 -23.35 -23.46
CA SER A 228 -7.84 -24.43 -23.93
C SER A 228 -7.29 -25.79 -23.46
N SER A 229 -8.19 -26.66 -23.00
CA SER A 229 -7.87 -28.05 -22.66
C SER A 229 -7.67 -28.94 -23.89
N SER A 230 -7.94 -28.42 -25.09
CA SER A 230 -7.72 -29.15 -26.34
C SER A 230 -6.25 -29.54 -26.51
N PRO A 231 -5.96 -30.73 -27.08
CA PRO A 231 -4.60 -31.19 -27.29
C PRO A 231 -3.76 -30.18 -28.08
N VAL A 232 -2.47 -30.07 -27.73
CA VAL A 232 -1.50 -29.32 -28.51
C VAL A 232 -1.24 -30.08 -29.82
N VAL A 233 -1.38 -29.37 -30.94
CA VAL A 233 -1.13 -29.92 -32.30
C VAL A 233 0.10 -29.31 -32.96
N GLY A 234 0.69 -28.26 -32.36
CA GLY A 234 1.93 -27.70 -32.88
C GLY A 234 2.50 -26.58 -32.02
N TYR A 235 3.74 -26.24 -32.34
CA TYR A 235 4.47 -25.10 -31.79
C TYR A 235 4.95 -24.23 -32.95
N GLU A 236 4.82 -22.94 -32.80
CA GLU A 236 5.40 -21.93 -33.68
C GLU A 236 6.34 -21.05 -32.87
N TYR A 237 7.40 -20.56 -33.49
CA TYR A 237 8.38 -19.71 -32.83
C TYR A 237 8.46 -18.39 -33.58
N TYR A 238 8.56 -17.28 -32.86
CA TYR A 238 8.66 -15.95 -33.45
C TYR A 238 9.76 -15.15 -32.75
N ASN A 239 10.47 -14.32 -33.49
CA ASN A 239 11.34 -13.32 -32.86
C ASN A 239 10.50 -12.15 -32.29
N MET A 240 11.15 -11.23 -31.58
CA MET A 240 10.49 -10.11 -30.92
C MET A 240 9.86 -9.08 -31.87
N VAL A 241 10.13 -9.16 -33.17
CA VAL A 241 9.51 -8.31 -34.20
C VAL A 241 8.40 -9.06 -34.96
N GLY A 242 8.00 -10.25 -34.51
CA GLY A 242 6.87 -11.02 -35.07
C GLY A 242 7.21 -11.87 -36.30
N GLN A 243 8.49 -12.05 -36.64
CA GLN A 243 8.89 -12.94 -37.73
C GLN A 243 8.89 -14.40 -37.26
N LYS A 244 8.19 -15.27 -37.99
CA LYS A 244 8.18 -16.72 -37.74
C LYS A 244 9.57 -17.32 -37.97
N LEU A 245 10.02 -18.12 -37.01
CA LEU A 245 11.28 -18.84 -37.00
C LEU A 245 11.03 -20.32 -37.32
N ALA A 246 12.00 -20.96 -37.97
CA ALA A 246 11.89 -22.36 -38.35
C ALA A 246 12.00 -23.32 -37.14
N VAL A 247 12.75 -22.92 -36.11
CA VAL A 247 13.02 -23.69 -34.89
C VAL A 247 13.12 -22.76 -33.70
N ALA A 248 12.97 -23.30 -32.49
CA ALA A 248 13.19 -22.58 -31.24
C ALA A 248 14.65 -22.08 -31.14
N PRO A 249 14.88 -20.81 -30.81
CA PRO A 249 16.22 -20.29 -30.53
C PRO A 249 16.89 -20.99 -29.34
N VAL A 250 18.19 -21.31 -29.50
CA VAL A 250 19.01 -21.93 -28.44
C VAL A 250 19.36 -20.93 -27.33
N LYS A 251 19.41 -19.63 -27.64
CA LYS A 251 19.68 -18.54 -26.69
C LYS A 251 18.90 -17.30 -27.07
N GLY A 252 18.58 -16.47 -26.07
CA GLY A 252 17.96 -15.17 -26.26
C GLY A 252 16.44 -15.19 -26.11
N LEU A 253 15.84 -14.07 -26.47
CA LEU A 253 14.43 -13.80 -26.25
C LEU A 253 13.59 -14.09 -27.50
N TYR A 254 12.55 -14.91 -27.35
CA TYR A 254 11.62 -15.24 -28.44
C TYR A 254 10.20 -15.50 -27.92
N ILE A 255 9.23 -15.56 -28.84
CA ILE A 255 7.86 -15.92 -28.55
C ILE A 255 7.62 -17.36 -29.03
N GLU A 256 7.16 -18.23 -28.15
CA GLU A 256 6.61 -19.54 -28.49
C GLU A 256 5.09 -19.42 -28.57
N ARG A 257 4.48 -19.88 -29.66
CA ARG A 257 3.04 -19.96 -29.82
C ARG A 257 2.62 -21.43 -29.91
N ILE A 258 1.92 -21.89 -28.89
CA ILE A 258 1.31 -23.22 -28.82
C ILE A 258 0.01 -23.19 -29.61
N VAL A 259 -0.14 -24.10 -30.57
CA VAL A 259 -1.36 -24.25 -31.40
C VAL A 259 -2.10 -25.50 -30.94
N ARG A 260 -3.40 -25.38 -30.70
CA ARG A 260 -4.26 -26.47 -30.19
C ARG A 260 -5.27 -26.94 -31.24
N ALA A 261 -5.76 -28.16 -31.05
CA ALA A 261 -6.63 -28.86 -32.00
C ALA A 261 -7.95 -28.14 -32.31
N ASP A 262 -8.43 -27.32 -31.38
CA ASP A 262 -9.65 -26.51 -31.55
C ASP A 262 -9.40 -25.17 -32.27
N GLY A 263 -8.19 -24.95 -32.79
CA GLY A 263 -7.80 -23.71 -33.46
C GLY A 263 -7.42 -22.58 -32.51
N THR A 264 -7.49 -22.79 -31.19
CA THR A 264 -6.97 -21.81 -30.23
C THR A 264 -5.45 -21.81 -30.22
N SER A 265 -4.86 -20.70 -29.79
CA SER A 265 -3.41 -20.59 -29.64
C SER A 265 -3.03 -19.79 -28.42
N GLU A 266 -1.95 -20.19 -27.77
CA GLU A 266 -1.40 -19.55 -26.58
C GLU A 266 0.02 -19.06 -26.90
N SER A 267 0.37 -17.82 -26.52
CA SER A 267 1.71 -17.27 -26.74
C SER A 267 2.46 -17.11 -25.43
N ASN A 268 3.73 -17.50 -25.41
CA ASN A 268 4.66 -17.47 -24.30
C ASN A 268 5.90 -16.68 -24.70
N LYS A 269 6.35 -15.76 -23.85
CA LYS A 269 7.64 -15.11 -24.01
C LYS A 269 8.70 -15.97 -23.31
N ILE A 270 9.68 -16.45 -24.06
CA ILE A 270 10.73 -17.35 -23.58
C ILE A 270 12.07 -16.61 -23.58
N LEU A 271 12.83 -16.74 -22.49
CA LEU A 271 14.21 -16.27 -22.36
C LEU A 271 15.08 -17.48 -22.01
N ASN A 272 15.92 -17.90 -22.96
CA ASN A 272 16.91 -18.98 -22.80
C ASN A 272 18.33 -18.44 -22.65
#